data_AF-A0A7S0LLQ2-F1
#
_entry.id   AF-A0A7S0LLQ2-F1
#
_cell.length_a   1.000
_cell.length_b   1.000
_cell.length_c   1.000
_cell.angle_alpha   90.00
_cell.angle_beta   90.00
_cell.angle_gamma   90.00
#
_symmetry.space_group_name_H-M   'P 1'
#
loop_
_entity.id
_entity.type
_entity.pdbx_description
1 polymer ?
#
loop_
_entity_poly.entity_id
_entity_poly.type
_entity_poly.pdbx_seq_one_letter_code
_entity_poly.pdbx_strand_id
1 'polypeptide(L)'
;DGRTLSDFNIQKESTLHLVLRLRGGLPSLATKSAFDACLESAGDKLVVVDFTATWCGPCQRIAEPFAKLADKYTDVVFVKVDVDENSETATDCGISSMPTFQFY
;
A
#
# COMPACT_ATOMS: atom_id res chain seq x y z
N ASP A 1 -6.46 -22.27 -32.84
CA ASP A 1 -5.79 -21.90 -31.59
C ASP A 1 -6.76 -21.68 -30.45
N GLY A 2 -7.06 -22.79 -29.75
CA GLY A 2 -7.90 -22.78 -28.57
C GLY A 2 -7.13 -22.25 -27.37
N ARG A 3 -7.36 -20.98 -27.05
CA ARG A 3 -6.99 -20.42 -25.74
C ARG A 3 -8.08 -20.81 -24.75
N THR A 4 -7.71 -21.52 -23.70
CA THR A 4 -8.65 -21.97 -22.67
C THR A 4 -8.84 -20.87 -21.63
N LEU A 5 -9.98 -20.85 -20.93
CA LEU A 5 -10.25 -19.85 -19.87
C LEU A 5 -9.20 -19.85 -18.74
N SER A 6 -8.42 -20.93 -18.63
CA SER A 6 -7.26 -21.09 -17.76
C SER A 6 -6.14 -20.07 -18.05
N ASP A 7 -6.04 -19.59 -19.29
CA ASP A 7 -5.03 -18.62 -19.74
C ASP A 7 -5.34 -17.19 -19.29
N PHE A 8 -6.56 -16.94 -18.78
CA PHE A 8 -6.96 -15.66 -18.18
C PHE A 8 -6.90 -15.68 -16.64
N ASN A 9 -6.24 -16.66 -16.04
CA ASN A 9 -5.91 -16.64 -14.62
C ASN A 9 -4.66 -15.76 -14.36
N ILE A 10 -4.66 -14.56 -14.95
CA ILE A 10 -3.72 -13.51 -14.58
C ILE A 10 -4.08 -13.14 -13.16
N GLN A 11 -3.16 -13.46 -12.27
CA GLN A 11 -3.33 -13.41 -10.83
C GLN A 11 -4.03 -12.11 -10.42
N LYS A 12 -5.11 -12.21 -9.62
CA LYS A 12 -5.86 -11.04 -9.14
C LYS A 12 -4.93 -9.95 -8.58
N GLU A 13 -3.81 -10.34 -7.99
CA GLU A 13 -2.76 -9.45 -7.49
C GLU A 13 -1.99 -8.71 -8.59
N SER A 14 -1.61 -9.39 -9.67
CA SER A 14 -0.96 -8.76 -10.83
C SER A 14 -1.89 -7.75 -11.53
N THR A 15 -3.19 -8.04 -11.56
CA THR A 15 -4.20 -7.13 -12.12
C THR A 15 -4.43 -5.92 -11.21
N LEU A 16 -4.51 -6.12 -9.90
CA LEU A 16 -4.58 -5.02 -8.92
C LEU A 16 -3.38 -4.10 -9.04
N HIS A 17 -2.17 -4.66 -9.04
CA HIS A 17 -0.93 -3.89 -9.18
C HIS A 17 -0.87 -3.09 -10.50
N LEU A 18 -1.32 -3.69 -11.61
CA LEU A 18 -1.38 -3.01 -12.91
C LEU A 18 -2.45 -1.90 -12.93
N VAL A 19 -3.63 -2.13 -12.35
CA VAL A 19 -4.72 -1.14 -12.30
C VAL A 19 -4.38 0.02 -11.34
N LEU A 20 -3.73 -0.26 -10.21
CA LEU A 20 -3.27 0.75 -9.24
C LEU A 20 -2.22 1.68 -9.86
N ARG A 21 -1.25 1.13 -10.61
CA ARG A 21 -0.29 1.93 -11.39
C ARG A 21 -0.96 2.85 -12.40
N LEU A 22 -2.06 2.43 -13.02
CA LEU A 22 -2.77 3.24 -14.03
C LEU A 22 -3.63 4.37 -13.42
N ARG A 23 -3.94 4.34 -12.12
CA ARG A 23 -4.76 5.36 -11.44
C ARG A 23 -3.97 6.41 -10.65
N GLY A 24 -2.63 6.34 -10.67
CA GLY A 24 -1.75 7.40 -10.16
C GLY A 24 -1.77 7.62 -8.64
N GLY A 25 -2.33 6.67 -7.88
CA GLY A 25 -2.42 6.74 -6.42
C GLY A 25 -1.85 5.49 -5.76
N LEU A 26 -1.11 5.69 -4.67
CA LEU A 26 -0.65 4.59 -3.82
C LEU A 26 -1.83 3.84 -3.19
N PRO A 27 -1.74 2.51 -3.02
CA PRO A 27 -2.79 1.74 -2.36
C PRO A 27 -2.98 2.20 -0.90
N SER A 28 -4.22 2.45 -0.49
CA SER A 28 -4.60 2.68 0.90
C SER A 28 -5.19 1.40 1.49
N LEU A 29 -4.68 0.95 2.63
CA LEU A 29 -5.13 -0.25 3.33
C LEU A 29 -6.11 0.15 4.44
N ALA A 30 -7.39 0.15 4.10
CA ALA A 30 -8.47 0.65 4.96
C ALA A 30 -8.85 -0.27 6.13
N THR A 31 -8.35 -1.51 6.17
CA THR A 31 -8.67 -2.47 7.26
C THR A 31 -7.43 -3.23 7.71
N LYS A 32 -7.45 -3.70 8.97
CA LYS A 32 -6.39 -4.57 9.50
C LYS A 32 -6.18 -5.82 8.65
N SER A 33 -7.26 -6.48 8.23
CA SER A 33 -7.15 -7.66 7.36
C SER A 33 -6.46 -7.36 6.02
N ALA A 34 -6.70 -6.18 5.42
CA ALA A 34 -6.00 -5.78 4.20
C ALA A 34 -4.52 -5.46 4.45
N PHE A 35 -4.20 -4.92 5.63
CA PHE A 35 -2.83 -4.71 6.08
C PHE A 35 -2.08 -6.03 6.26
N ASP A 36 -2.63 -6.96 7.04
CA ASP A 36 -2.02 -8.26 7.30
C ASP A 36 -1.83 -9.05 5.99
N ALA A 37 -2.86 -9.07 5.12
CA ALA A 37 -2.76 -9.72 3.82
C ALA A 37 -1.70 -9.07 2.90
N CYS A 38 -1.51 -7.75 2.96
CA CYS A 38 -0.47 -7.07 2.20
C CYS A 38 0.93 -7.50 2.65
N LEU A 39 1.16 -7.64 3.96
CA LEU A 39 2.44 -8.12 4.50
C LEU A 39 2.69 -9.58 4.12
N GLU A 40 1.67 -10.43 4.18
CA GLU A 40 1.78 -11.84 3.77
C GLU A 40 2.05 -11.99 2.27
N SER A 41 1.32 -11.26 1.41
CA SER A 41 1.48 -11.32 -0.06
C SER A 41 2.79 -10.69 -0.55
N ALA A 42 3.41 -9.81 0.22
CA ALA A 42 4.68 -9.18 -0.17
C ALA A 42 5.84 -10.19 -0.27
N GLY A 43 5.76 -11.30 0.46
CA GLY A 43 6.83 -12.30 0.52
C GLY A 43 8.13 -11.69 1.03
N ASP A 44 9.21 -11.82 0.26
CA ASP A 44 10.54 -11.29 0.63
C ASP A 44 10.73 -9.81 0.25
N LYS A 45 9.71 -9.14 -0.30
CA LYS A 45 9.81 -7.73 -0.68
C LYS A 45 9.66 -6.85 0.55
N LEU A 46 10.49 -5.80 0.61
CA LEU A 46 10.33 -4.73 1.58
C LEU A 46 8.95 -4.09 1.43
N VAL A 47 8.23 -3.92 2.54
CA VAL A 47 6.99 -3.15 2.59
C VAL A 47 7.23 -1.85 3.33
N VAL A 48 6.95 -0.72 2.69
CA VAL A 48 7.02 0.61 3.28
C VAL A 48 5.63 1.16 3.46
N VAL A 49 5.26 1.40 4.72
CA VAL A 49 3.92 1.84 5.12
C VAL A 49 3.99 3.30 5.57
N ASP A 50 3.24 4.18 4.91
CA ASP A 50 2.99 5.56 5.34
C ASP A 50 1.71 5.62 6.18
N PHE A 51 1.88 5.75 7.50
CA PHE A 51 0.79 6.05 8.42
C PHE A 51 0.48 7.54 8.38
N THR A 52 -0.64 7.88 7.77
CA THR A 52 -1.06 9.24 7.41
C THR A 52 -2.38 9.63 8.11
N ALA A 53 -2.75 10.91 8.01
CA ALA A 53 -4.10 11.37 8.28
C ALA A 53 -4.49 12.51 7.32
N THR A 54 -5.77 12.66 7.01
CA THR A 54 -6.26 13.73 6.13
C THR A 54 -6.00 15.14 6.67
N TRP A 55 -6.13 15.31 7.99
CA TRP A 55 -5.92 16.57 8.71
C TRP A 55 -4.43 16.89 8.98
N CYS A 56 -3.53 15.98 8.61
CA CYS A 56 -2.10 16.14 8.83
C CYS A 56 -1.44 16.90 7.68
N GLY A 57 -1.17 18.20 7.89
CA GLY A 57 -0.48 19.04 6.90
C GLY A 57 0.89 18.50 6.43
N PRO A 58 1.78 17.98 7.31
CA PRO A 58 3.02 17.34 6.89
C PRO A 58 2.80 16.10 6.01
N CYS A 59 1.74 15.33 6.26
CA CYS A 59 1.39 14.14 5.47
C CYS A 59 1.04 14.51 4.03
N GLN A 60 0.29 15.59 3.84
CA GLN A 60 -0.05 16.11 2.51
C GLN A 60 1.21 16.52 1.72
N ARG A 61 2.24 17.06 2.39
CA ARG A 61 3.49 17.46 1.74
C ARG A 61 4.37 16.29 1.32
N ILE A 62 4.42 15.23 2.13
CA ILE A 62 5.28 14.07 1.84
C ILE A 62 4.64 13.09 0.84
N ALA A 63 3.33 13.18 0.62
CA ALA A 63 2.59 12.29 -0.27
C ALA A 63 3.16 12.22 -1.71
N GLU A 64 3.52 13.36 -2.31
CA GLU A 64 4.09 13.39 -3.66
C GLU A 64 5.51 12.80 -3.72
N PRO A 65 6.47 13.19 -2.85
CA PRO A 65 7.75 12.50 -2.75
C PRO A 65 7.62 10.99 -2.52
N PHE A 66 6.68 10.55 -1.68
CA PHE A 66 6.45 9.14 -1.38
C PHE A 66 5.95 8.38 -2.61
N ALA A 67 5.01 8.95 -3.38
CA ALA A 67 4.59 8.38 -4.66
C ALA A 67 5.75 8.26 -5.67
N LYS A 68 6.63 9.26 -5.75
CA LYS A 68 7.84 9.19 -6.61
C LYS A 68 8.81 8.09 -6.21
N LEU A 69 8.92 7.79 -4.91
CA LEU A 69 9.71 6.65 -4.43
C LEU A 69 9.09 5.33 -4.88
N ALA A 70 7.77 5.20 -4.81
CA ALA A 70 7.06 4.02 -5.28
C ALA A 70 7.18 3.78 -6.79
N ASP A 71 7.19 4.84 -7.59
CA ASP A 71 7.46 4.74 -9.03
C ASP A 71 8.91 4.32 -9.32
N LYS A 72 9.86 4.76 -8.48
CA LYS A 72 11.29 4.49 -8.65
C LYS A 72 11.69 3.08 -8.18
N TYR A 73 11.17 2.62 -7.06
CA TYR A 73 11.53 1.35 -6.42
C TYR A 73 10.43 0.32 -6.62
N THR A 74 10.38 -0.25 -7.82
CA THR A 74 9.30 -1.17 -8.23
C THR A 74 9.36 -2.55 -7.57
N ASP A 75 10.47 -2.87 -6.92
CA ASP A 75 10.73 -4.07 -6.14
C ASP A 75 10.30 -3.93 -4.66
N VAL A 76 9.91 -2.73 -4.25
CA VAL A 76 9.42 -2.41 -2.91
C VAL A 76 7.91 -2.17 -2.97
N VAL A 77 7.19 -2.65 -1.97
CA VAL A 77 5.75 -2.44 -1.84
C VAL A 77 5.51 -1.17 -1.02
N PHE A 78 4.92 -0.15 -1.64
CA PHE A 78 4.55 1.08 -0.95
C PHE A 78 3.04 1.10 -0.74
N VAL A 79 2.63 1.37 0.49
CA VAL A 79 1.22 1.44 0.89
C VAL A 79 1.00 2.56 1.90
N LYS A 80 -0.26 2.96 2.03
CA LYS A 80 -0.69 3.96 3.01
C LYS A 80 -1.69 3.36 3.97
N VAL A 81 -1.67 3.82 5.21
CA VAL A 81 -2.70 3.56 6.21
C VAL A 81 -3.17 4.90 6.74
N ASP A 82 -4.42 5.26 6.50
CA ASP A 82 -5.03 6.38 7.20
C ASP A 82 -5.40 5.93 8.62
N VAL A 83 -4.86 6.62 9.63
CA VAL A 83 -5.03 6.23 11.03
C VAL A 83 -6.46 6.42 11.54
N ASP A 84 -7.26 7.27 10.89
CA ASP A 84 -8.67 7.47 11.24
C ASP A 84 -9.53 6.35 10.63
N GLU A 85 -9.22 5.91 9.40
CA GLU A 85 -9.95 4.83 8.73
C GLU A 85 -9.59 3.43 9.27
N ASN A 86 -8.32 3.22 9.62
CA ASN A 86 -7.79 1.94 10.08
C ASN A 86 -7.08 2.07 11.44
N SER A 87 -7.84 2.55 12.41
CA SER A 87 -7.37 2.81 13.78
C SER A 87 -6.86 1.57 14.51
N GLU A 88 -7.39 0.39 14.18
CA GLU A 88 -6.93 -0.90 14.73
C GLU A 88 -5.47 -1.15 14.35
N THR A 89 -5.13 -1.06 13.06
CA THR A 89 -3.75 -1.24 12.59
C THR A 89 -2.82 -0.18 13.16
N ALA A 90 -3.26 1.08 13.20
CA ALA A 90 -2.47 2.17 13.77
C ALA A 90 -2.14 1.92 15.25
N THR A 91 -3.10 1.41 16.01
CA THR A 91 -2.91 1.06 17.43
C THR A 91 -1.94 -0.10 17.59
N ASP A 92 -2.13 -1.19 16.85
CA ASP A 92 -1.27 -2.38 16.90
C ASP A 92 0.18 -2.06 16.51
N CYS A 93 0.36 -1.15 15.56
CA CYS A 93 1.69 -0.69 15.11
C CYS A 93 2.28 0.41 16.00
N GLY A 94 1.59 0.82 17.08
CA GLY A 94 2.08 1.82 18.03
C GLY A 94 2.17 3.25 17.47
N ILE A 95 1.34 3.60 16.50
CA ILE A 95 1.37 4.91 15.84
C ILE A 95 0.77 5.98 16.75
N SER A 96 1.54 7.03 17.01
CA SER A 96 1.14 8.15 17.87
C SER A 96 1.36 9.52 17.23
N SER A 97 1.90 9.57 16.02
CA SER A 97 2.18 10.82 15.30
C SER A 97 2.19 10.54 13.80
N MET A 98 1.72 11.51 13.01
CA MET A 98 1.67 11.39 11.56
C MET A 98 2.46 12.54 10.90
N PRO A 99 3.18 12.26 9.79
CA PRO A 99 3.35 10.94 9.20
C PRO A 99 4.33 10.07 10.01
N THR A 100 4.09 8.76 10.03
CA THR A 100 5.07 7.77 10.52
C THR A 100 5.29 6.74 9.43
N PHE A 101 6.55 6.38 9.17
CA PHE A 101 6.91 5.36 8.20
C PHE A 101 7.42 4.12 8.92
N GLN A 102 6.83 2.96 8.65
CA GLN A 102 7.35 1.67 9.10
C GLN A 102 7.75 0.79 7.91
N PHE A 103 8.74 -0.05 8.15
CA PHE A 103 9.41 -0.89 7.16
C PHE A 103 9.32 -2.32 7.68
N TYR A 104 8.76 -3.22 6.86
CA TYR A 104 8.56 -4.63 7.17
C TYR A 104 9.32 -5.50 6.17
#